data_AF-A0A0M1JG35-F1
#
_entry.id   AF-A0A0M1JG35-F1
#
_cell.length_a   1.000
_cell.length_b   1.000
_cell.length_c   1.000
_cell.angle_alpha   90.00
_cell.angle_beta   90.00
_cell.angle_gamma   90.00
#
_symmetry.space_group_name_H-M   'P 1'
#
loop_
_entity.id
_entity.type
_entity.pdbx_description
1 polymer ?
#
loop_
_entity_poly.entity_id
_entity_poly.type
_entity_poly.pdbx_seq_one_letter_code
_entity_poly.pdbx_strand_id
1 'polypeptide(L)'
;MTWFEELTDLDEKSPEQVRCYLTVDGKILTSLANRRSFQCGYLETPSLEELRHRVNQLTPPYNGQISVTEVLNNVKNLHADAENAGCLFQVASQFNLLEMVDPFVTPEEGVGIYEQDGTQGPGCAIAAGAGTIYRNYFAVVNGKIGQTYDNQIDCLADLGRALGNYDNRLWRMQNGYALASRAGLEELSERFGKASSEELELFKNLLRVGIQWDTQVTIRNCTHTVTQVYCSALPVAYSEHPPKLWANFAKLVLNAAYEATLCAAILNFENTQNKTVFLTRLGGGAFGNASAWIDNAIIQALYKYRHWDLDVRMVSLWESRPATQKIVDLFANV
;
A
#
# COMPACT_ATOMS: atom_id res chain seq x y z
N MET A 1 7.77 -17.27 19.38
CA MET A 1 7.23 -15.98 19.80
C MET A 1 7.01 -15.21 18.53
N THR A 2 5.78 -14.71 18.29
CA THR A 2 5.52 -13.92 17.08
C THR A 2 6.04 -12.49 17.25
N TRP A 3 6.25 -11.76 16.15
CA TRP A 3 6.55 -10.32 16.24
C TRP A 3 5.51 -9.53 17.06
N PHE A 4 4.24 -9.96 17.00
CA PHE A 4 3.14 -9.37 17.75
C PHE A 4 3.30 -9.62 19.26
N GLU A 5 3.62 -10.86 19.64
CA GLU A 5 3.86 -11.25 21.03
C GLU A 5 5.09 -10.53 21.59
N GLU A 6 6.18 -10.39 20.83
CA GLU A 6 7.36 -9.62 21.23
C GLU A 6 7.06 -8.14 21.49
N LEU A 7 6.15 -7.55 20.71
CA LEU A 7 5.79 -6.15 20.82
C LEU A 7 4.83 -5.90 22.00
N THR A 8 3.84 -6.79 22.17
CA THR A 8 2.68 -6.55 23.04
C THR A 8 2.68 -7.40 24.32
N ASP A 9 3.48 -8.45 24.41
CA ASP A 9 3.44 -9.49 25.46
C ASP A 9 2.08 -10.23 25.52
N LEU A 10 1.44 -10.36 24.35
CA LEU A 10 0.17 -11.06 24.18
C LEU A 10 0.32 -12.18 23.16
N ASP A 11 -0.07 -13.38 23.56
CA ASP A 11 -0.38 -14.48 22.65
C ASP A 11 -1.70 -14.15 21.92
N GLU A 12 -1.61 -13.88 20.61
CA GLU A 12 -2.70 -13.37 19.76
C GLU A 12 -3.75 -14.47 19.50
N LYS A 13 -4.96 -14.35 20.08
CA LYS A 13 -6.02 -15.38 19.95
C LYS A 13 -7.30 -14.89 19.31
N SER A 14 -7.68 -13.63 19.54
CA SER A 14 -8.92 -13.08 19.00
C SER A 14 -8.91 -11.55 19.00
N PRO A 15 -9.65 -10.89 18.09
CA PRO A 15 -9.84 -9.45 18.13
C PRO A 15 -10.38 -8.92 19.47
N GLU A 16 -11.26 -9.65 20.14
CA GLU A 16 -11.81 -9.28 21.46
C GLU A 16 -10.73 -9.26 22.53
N GLN A 17 -9.88 -10.28 22.58
CA GLN A 17 -8.74 -10.32 23.50
C GLN A 17 -7.80 -9.15 23.21
N VAL A 18 -7.43 -8.92 21.94
CA VAL A 18 -6.53 -7.84 21.57
C VAL A 18 -7.09 -6.48 22.01
N ARG A 19 -8.38 -6.21 21.77
CA ARG A 19 -9.03 -4.96 22.20
C ARG A 19 -9.22 -4.84 23.71
N CYS A 20 -9.22 -5.94 24.46
CA CYS A 20 -9.24 -5.91 25.93
C CYS A 20 -7.88 -5.52 26.53
N TYR A 21 -6.78 -5.89 25.88
CA TYR A 21 -5.43 -5.69 26.42
C TYR A 21 -4.62 -4.60 25.70
N LEU A 22 -5.03 -4.16 24.52
CA LEU A 22 -4.46 -3.03 23.82
C LEU A 22 -5.46 -1.87 23.82
N THR A 23 -4.92 -0.67 24.04
CA THR A 23 -5.71 0.57 24.02
C THR A 23 -5.10 1.54 23.01
N VAL A 24 -5.95 2.35 22.39
CA VAL A 24 -5.52 3.41 21.48
C VAL A 24 -6.05 4.74 22.00
N ASP A 25 -5.14 5.68 22.27
CA ASP A 25 -5.45 7.08 22.60
C ASP A 25 -4.78 8.00 21.58
N GLY A 26 -5.59 8.63 20.73
CA GLY A 26 -5.12 9.39 19.58
C GLY A 26 -4.24 8.55 18.66
N LYS A 27 -2.93 8.87 18.61
CA LYS A 27 -1.92 8.19 17.77
C LYS A 27 -1.09 7.16 18.53
N ILE A 28 -1.41 6.89 19.81
CA ILE A 28 -0.62 6.04 20.69
C ILE A 28 -1.37 4.73 20.95
N LEU A 29 -0.70 3.62 20.68
CA LEU A 29 -1.14 2.26 21.00
C LEU A 29 -0.37 1.77 22.23
N THR A 30 -1.07 1.37 23.28
CA THR A 30 -0.49 0.90 24.54
C THR A 30 -0.92 -0.52 24.85
N SER A 31 0.05 -1.40 25.12
CA SER A 31 -0.24 -2.72 25.69
C SER A 31 -0.35 -2.64 27.21
N LEU A 32 -1.46 -3.13 27.74
CA LEU A 32 -1.70 -3.23 29.17
C LEU A 32 -0.94 -4.40 29.81
N ALA A 33 -0.53 -5.40 29.03
CA ALA A 33 0.21 -6.56 29.52
C ALA A 33 1.64 -6.19 29.94
N ASN A 34 2.38 -5.48 29.07
CA ASN A 34 3.76 -5.08 29.34
C ASN A 34 3.97 -3.57 29.59
N ARG A 35 2.90 -2.77 29.57
CA ARG A 35 2.90 -1.31 29.76
C ARG A 35 3.71 -0.51 28.72
N ARG A 36 4.09 -1.12 27.60
CA ARG A 36 4.78 -0.41 26.51
C ARG A 36 3.78 0.34 25.65
N SER A 37 4.21 1.49 25.15
CA SER A 37 3.43 2.34 24.25
C SER A 37 4.23 2.60 22.98
N PHE A 38 3.52 2.64 21.86
CA PHE A 38 4.08 2.86 20.53
C PHE A 38 3.22 3.84 19.76
N GLN A 39 3.83 4.66 18.92
CA GLN A 39 3.06 5.52 18.04
C GLN A 39 2.55 4.71 16.84
N CYS A 40 1.24 4.43 16.81
CA CYS A 40 0.61 3.82 15.64
C CYS A 40 0.40 4.83 14.51
N GLY A 41 0.39 6.12 14.81
CA GLY A 41 0.20 7.17 13.80
C GLY A 41 -1.28 7.43 13.51
N TYR A 42 -1.61 7.87 12.30
CA TYR A 42 -3.01 8.01 11.86
C TYR A 42 -3.24 7.42 10.48
N LEU A 43 -4.39 6.76 10.31
CA LEU A 43 -4.81 6.14 9.06
C LEU A 43 -5.80 7.05 8.32
N GLU A 44 -5.57 7.26 7.03
CA GLU A 44 -6.61 7.70 6.10
C GLU A 44 -6.63 6.82 4.84
N THR A 45 -7.74 6.85 4.10
CA THR A 45 -7.92 6.05 2.88
C THR A 45 -8.22 6.89 1.64
N PRO A 46 -7.44 7.95 1.34
CA PRO A 46 -7.84 8.94 0.35
C PRO A 46 -7.93 8.34 -1.06
N SER A 47 -8.81 8.92 -1.88
CA SER A 47 -8.83 8.66 -3.33
C SER A 47 -7.65 9.34 -4.03
N LEU A 48 -7.29 8.86 -5.22
CA LEU A 48 -6.30 9.54 -6.05
C LEU A 48 -6.74 10.97 -6.37
N GLU A 49 -8.03 11.22 -6.56
CA GLU A 49 -8.57 12.56 -6.78
C GLU A 49 -8.29 13.49 -5.59
N GLU A 50 -8.56 13.04 -4.37
CA GLU A 50 -8.32 13.81 -3.15
C GLU A 50 -6.82 14.14 -3.01
N LEU A 51 -5.95 13.17 -3.28
CA LEU A 51 -4.49 13.36 -3.26
C LEU A 51 -4.01 14.34 -4.32
N ARG A 52 -4.49 14.22 -5.57
CA ARG A 52 -4.21 15.17 -6.65
C ARG A 52 -4.63 16.58 -6.26
N HIS A 53 -5.83 16.72 -5.70
CA HIS A 53 -6.35 18.02 -5.28
C HIS A 53 -5.45 18.67 -4.21
N ARG A 54 -5.02 17.91 -3.19
CA ARG A 54 -4.11 18.39 -2.14
C ARG A 54 -2.76 18.81 -2.73
N VAL A 55 -2.16 18.01 -3.61
CA VAL A 55 -0.87 18.33 -4.25
C VAL A 55 -0.97 19.55 -5.17
N ASN A 56 -2.09 19.76 -5.86
CA ASN A 56 -2.30 20.92 -6.72
C ASN A 56 -2.40 22.25 -5.94
N GLN A 57 -2.57 22.22 -4.61
CA GLN A 57 -2.49 23.41 -3.76
C GLN A 57 -1.05 23.78 -3.40
N LEU A 58 -0.09 22.90 -3.68
CA LEU A 58 1.32 23.09 -3.41
C LEU A 58 2.04 23.56 -4.67
N THR A 59 3.16 24.27 -4.47
CA THR A 59 4.02 24.69 -5.58
C THR A 59 5.26 23.81 -5.60
N PRO A 60 5.60 23.16 -6.73
CA PRO A 60 6.86 22.43 -6.84
C PRO A 60 8.05 23.34 -6.55
N PRO A 61 9.15 22.83 -5.98
CA PRO A 61 10.37 23.61 -5.78
C PRO A 61 10.89 24.19 -7.10
N TYR A 62 11.44 25.41 -7.08
CA TYR A 62 11.85 26.15 -8.30
C TYR A 62 12.81 25.36 -9.22
N ASN A 63 13.68 24.53 -8.64
CA ASN A 63 14.58 23.61 -9.36
C ASN A 63 14.36 22.17 -8.88
N GLY A 64 13.14 21.81 -8.51
CA GLY A 64 12.81 20.47 -8.06
C GLY A 64 12.95 19.48 -9.20
N GLN A 65 13.64 18.37 -8.93
CA GLN A 65 13.87 17.32 -9.91
C GLN A 65 13.86 15.96 -9.20
N ILE A 66 13.09 15.02 -9.71
CA ILE A 66 13.04 13.68 -9.14
C ILE A 66 14.37 12.96 -9.39
N SER A 67 14.95 12.36 -8.35
CA SER A 67 16.06 11.42 -8.51
C SER A 67 15.55 10.00 -8.36
N VAL A 68 16.05 9.08 -9.19
CA VAL A 68 15.68 7.67 -9.13
C VAL A 68 16.93 6.82 -8.99
N THR A 69 16.99 5.99 -7.95
CA THR A 69 18.07 5.05 -7.69
C THR A 69 17.52 3.66 -7.38
N GLU A 70 18.35 2.63 -7.51
CA GLU A 70 18.03 1.29 -6.99
C GLU A 70 18.76 1.06 -5.67
N VAL A 71 18.07 0.44 -4.73
CA VAL A 71 18.64 0.02 -3.45
C VAL A 71 18.43 -1.48 -3.27
N LEU A 72 19.55 -2.19 -3.09
CA LEU A 72 19.58 -3.62 -2.78
C LEU A 72 19.60 -3.81 -1.27
N ASN A 73 18.42 -3.92 -0.66
CA ASN A 73 18.34 -4.08 0.79
C ASN A 73 17.00 -4.71 1.23
N ASN A 74 16.99 -5.24 2.44
CA ASN A 74 15.78 -5.70 3.08
C ASN A 74 14.96 -4.51 3.59
N VAL A 75 13.65 -4.50 3.33
CA VAL A 75 12.75 -3.42 3.77
C VAL A 75 12.79 -3.18 5.28
N LYS A 76 12.96 -4.23 6.11
CA LYS A 76 13.11 -4.08 7.57
C LYS A 76 14.40 -3.33 7.94
N ASN A 77 15.49 -3.51 7.17
CA ASN A 77 16.72 -2.74 7.37
C ASN A 77 16.49 -1.27 7.02
N LEU A 78 15.83 -1.00 5.90
CA LEU A 78 15.54 0.36 5.45
C LEU A 78 14.64 1.10 6.45
N HIS A 79 13.63 0.43 7.02
CA HIS A 79 12.80 1.03 8.07
C HIS A 79 13.61 1.30 9.34
N ALA A 80 14.47 0.37 9.77
CA ALA A 80 15.25 0.50 11.00
C ALA A 80 16.39 1.52 10.92
N ASP A 81 16.76 1.96 9.72
CA ASP A 81 17.77 2.99 9.52
C ASP A 81 17.24 4.36 9.95
N ALA A 82 17.91 4.99 10.91
CA ALA A 82 17.51 6.27 11.47
C ALA A 82 17.63 7.42 10.45
N GLU A 83 18.45 7.29 9.40
CA GLU A 83 18.51 8.28 8.31
C GLU A 83 17.21 8.33 7.51
N ASN A 84 16.39 7.28 7.59
CA ASN A 84 15.08 7.20 6.93
C ASN A 84 13.95 7.72 7.82
N ALA A 85 14.23 8.41 8.94
CA ALA A 85 13.20 9.05 9.75
C ALA A 85 12.36 10.04 8.93
N GLY A 86 11.04 9.88 8.99
CA GLY A 86 10.08 10.70 8.26
C GLY A 86 9.95 10.41 6.76
N CYS A 87 10.63 9.41 6.22
CA CYS A 87 10.50 9.03 4.81
C CYS A 87 9.19 8.25 4.55
N LEU A 88 8.90 8.01 3.27
CA LEU A 88 7.73 7.27 2.83
C LEU A 88 8.08 5.90 2.23
N PHE A 89 7.35 4.86 2.62
CA PHE A 89 7.43 3.52 2.04
C PHE A 89 6.15 3.17 1.30
N GLN A 90 6.26 2.79 0.02
CA GLN A 90 5.20 2.08 -0.66
C GLN A 90 5.18 0.62 -0.18
N VAL A 91 4.02 0.18 0.31
CA VAL A 91 3.81 -1.18 0.80
C VAL A 91 2.90 -1.91 -0.16
N ALA A 92 3.35 -3.07 -0.65
CA ALA A 92 2.50 -4.00 -1.37
C ALA A 92 1.53 -4.65 -0.37
N SER A 93 0.26 -4.31 -0.48
CA SER A 93 -0.82 -4.72 0.43
C SER A 93 -2.04 -5.16 -0.38
N GLN A 94 -3.10 -5.59 0.29
CA GLN A 94 -4.39 -5.88 -0.30
C GLN A 94 -5.34 -4.67 -0.23
N PHE A 95 -6.49 -4.74 -0.91
CA PHE A 95 -7.46 -3.63 -0.93
C PHE A 95 -8.08 -3.31 0.44
N ASN A 96 -7.93 -4.21 1.43
CA ASN A 96 -8.31 -4.00 2.82
C ASN A 96 -7.17 -3.51 3.72
N LEU A 97 -6.00 -3.19 3.14
CA LEU A 97 -4.83 -2.71 3.86
C LEU A 97 -4.29 -3.73 4.87
N LEU A 98 -4.42 -5.02 4.59
CA LEU A 98 -3.83 -6.11 5.36
C LEU A 98 -2.95 -6.95 4.45
N GLU A 99 -1.98 -7.66 5.02
CA GLU A 99 -0.98 -8.46 4.31
C GLU A 99 -1.19 -9.97 4.55
N MET A 100 -2.45 -10.42 4.47
CA MET A 100 -2.80 -11.83 4.61
C MET A 100 -2.18 -12.68 3.49
N VAL A 101 -1.77 -13.92 3.77
CA VAL A 101 -1.06 -14.75 2.78
C VAL A 101 -1.99 -15.30 1.68
N ASP A 102 -3.28 -15.44 1.99
CA ASP A 102 -4.27 -16.10 1.14
C ASP A 102 -5.67 -15.47 1.31
N PRO A 103 -6.51 -15.42 0.25
CA PRO A 103 -7.89 -14.91 0.34
C PRO A 103 -8.79 -15.64 1.34
N PHE A 104 -8.45 -16.82 1.85
CA PHE A 104 -9.21 -17.50 2.90
C PHE A 104 -8.81 -17.09 4.31
N VAL A 105 -7.69 -16.39 4.46
CA VAL A 105 -7.21 -15.91 5.77
C VAL A 105 -7.90 -14.59 6.11
N THR A 106 -8.58 -14.60 7.25
CA THR A 106 -9.45 -13.51 7.73
C THR A 106 -8.72 -12.55 8.67
N PRO A 107 -9.20 -11.30 8.82
CA PRO A 107 -8.70 -10.37 9.85
C PRO A 107 -8.59 -10.97 11.26
N GLU A 108 -9.52 -11.86 11.61
CA GLU A 108 -9.63 -12.51 12.91
C GLU A 108 -8.52 -13.53 13.18
N GLU A 109 -7.88 -14.07 12.15
CA GLU A 109 -6.73 -14.97 12.28
C GLU A 109 -5.44 -14.23 12.70
N GLY A 110 -5.50 -12.91 12.75
CA GLY A 110 -4.48 -12.06 13.35
C GLY A 110 -3.36 -11.64 12.42
N VAL A 111 -2.51 -10.74 12.92
CA VAL A 111 -1.40 -10.14 12.16
C VAL A 111 -0.05 -10.74 12.55
N GLY A 112 0.02 -11.48 13.65
CA GLY A 112 1.21 -12.23 14.07
C GLY A 112 1.68 -13.25 13.04
N ILE A 113 0.76 -13.80 12.23
CA ILE A 113 1.06 -14.75 11.15
C ILE A 113 1.94 -14.17 10.04
N TYR A 114 2.06 -12.83 9.94
CA TYR A 114 2.90 -12.16 8.93
C TYR A 114 4.37 -12.56 9.01
N GLU A 115 4.83 -13.07 10.17
CA GLU A 115 6.21 -13.56 10.32
C GLU A 115 6.53 -14.76 9.42
N GLN A 116 5.50 -15.50 9.01
CA GLN A 116 5.63 -16.68 8.17
C GLN A 116 5.76 -16.34 6.68
N ASP A 117 5.53 -15.08 6.30
CA ASP A 117 5.61 -14.60 4.92
C ASP A 117 6.85 -13.72 4.72
N GLY A 118 7.78 -14.21 3.88
CA GLY A 118 9.03 -13.53 3.56
C GLY A 118 8.93 -12.44 2.49
N THR A 119 7.72 -12.10 2.03
CA THR A 119 7.53 -11.04 1.03
C THR A 119 7.67 -9.64 1.63
N GLN A 120 7.81 -8.62 0.77
CA GLN A 120 8.08 -7.26 1.22
C GLN A 120 6.90 -6.63 1.98
N GLY A 121 5.65 -6.96 1.64
CA GLY A 121 4.45 -6.42 2.29
C GLY A 121 4.44 -6.70 3.81
N PRO A 122 4.42 -7.98 4.22
CA PRO A 122 4.58 -8.41 5.61
C PRO A 122 5.85 -7.85 6.26
N GLY A 123 6.95 -7.76 5.51
CA GLY A 123 8.19 -7.13 5.99
C GLY A 123 7.99 -5.68 6.45
N CYS A 124 7.32 -4.85 5.64
CA CYS A 124 6.96 -3.48 5.98
C CYS A 124 5.95 -3.43 7.14
N ALA A 125 4.93 -4.29 7.11
CA ALA A 125 3.89 -4.35 8.13
C ALA A 125 4.47 -4.65 9.53
N ILE A 126 5.41 -5.60 9.62
CA ILE A 126 6.11 -5.94 10.86
C ILE A 126 7.04 -4.80 11.31
N ALA A 127 7.70 -4.13 10.37
CA ALA A 127 8.61 -3.03 10.69
C ALA A 127 7.91 -1.86 11.40
N ALA A 128 6.64 -1.62 11.06
CA ALA A 128 5.77 -0.61 11.69
C ALA A 128 4.58 -1.28 12.40
N GLY A 129 4.89 -2.18 13.32
CA GLY A 129 3.92 -3.09 13.95
C GLY A 129 2.74 -2.39 14.64
N ALA A 130 2.96 -1.23 15.27
CA ALA A 130 1.88 -0.49 15.92
C ALA A 130 0.81 -0.01 14.92
N GLY A 131 1.23 0.48 13.74
CA GLY A 131 0.32 0.84 12.65
C GLY A 131 -0.41 -0.38 12.09
N THR A 132 0.26 -1.52 11.97
CA THR A 132 -0.35 -2.79 11.53
C THR A 132 -1.42 -3.30 12.49
N ILE A 133 -1.14 -3.30 13.80
CA ILE A 133 -2.12 -3.67 14.83
C ILE A 133 -3.33 -2.73 14.77
N TYR A 134 -3.09 -1.44 14.62
CA TYR A 134 -4.17 -0.46 14.48
C TYR A 134 -5.07 -0.75 13.28
N ARG A 135 -4.49 -0.98 12.09
CA ARG A 135 -5.24 -1.27 10.85
C ARG A 135 -6.15 -2.48 10.97
N ASN A 136 -5.71 -3.53 11.67
CA ASN A 136 -6.52 -4.74 11.84
C ASN A 136 -7.57 -4.58 12.94
N TYR A 137 -7.19 -4.08 14.13
CA TYR A 137 -8.02 -4.21 15.33
C TYR A 137 -8.76 -2.94 15.74
N PHE A 138 -8.32 -1.76 15.29
CA PHE A 138 -8.78 -0.46 15.80
C PHE A 138 -9.26 0.52 14.73
N ALA A 139 -8.95 0.30 13.46
CA ALA A 139 -9.46 1.11 12.36
C ALA A 139 -11.00 1.13 12.37
N VAL A 140 -11.60 2.32 12.23
CA VAL A 140 -13.05 2.45 12.16
C VAL A 140 -13.52 2.20 10.73
N VAL A 141 -14.25 1.12 10.54
CA VAL A 141 -14.75 0.67 9.24
C VAL A 141 -16.27 0.57 9.31
N ASN A 142 -16.96 1.35 8.46
CA ASN A 142 -18.43 1.43 8.45
C ASN A 142 -19.04 1.67 9.85
N GLY A 143 -18.39 2.50 10.67
CA GLY A 143 -18.83 2.83 12.03
C GLY A 143 -18.53 1.78 13.10
N LYS A 144 -17.88 0.65 12.74
CA LYS A 144 -17.43 -0.38 13.69
C LYS A 144 -15.91 -0.36 13.83
N ILE A 145 -15.41 -0.70 15.02
CA ILE A 145 -13.97 -0.74 15.31
C ILE A 145 -13.41 -2.10 14.89
N GLY A 146 -12.30 -2.07 14.15
CA GLY A 146 -11.58 -3.24 13.66
C GLY A 146 -12.15 -3.80 12.36
N GLN A 147 -11.28 -4.46 11.62
CA GLN A 147 -11.63 -5.26 10.45
C GLN A 147 -12.03 -6.67 10.89
N THR A 148 -13.02 -7.22 10.21
CA THR A 148 -13.60 -8.55 10.43
C THR A 148 -13.96 -9.16 9.09
N TYR A 149 -14.22 -10.45 9.03
CA TYR A 149 -14.60 -11.16 7.81
C TYR A 149 -15.70 -10.44 7.02
N ASP A 150 -16.73 -9.92 7.70
CA ASP A 150 -17.90 -9.27 7.10
C ASP A 150 -17.84 -7.73 7.08
N ASN A 151 -16.77 -7.11 7.61
CA ASN A 151 -16.59 -5.66 7.64
C ASN A 151 -15.12 -5.27 7.49
N GLN A 152 -14.73 -4.86 6.28
CA GLN A 152 -13.35 -4.54 5.92
C GLN A 152 -13.27 -3.22 5.16
N ILE A 153 -12.10 -2.61 5.19
CA ILE A 153 -11.74 -1.54 4.27
C ILE A 153 -11.78 -2.13 2.85
N ASP A 154 -12.29 -1.36 1.89
CA ASP A 154 -12.25 -1.72 0.48
C ASP A 154 -11.83 -0.49 -0.34
N CYS A 155 -10.53 -0.42 -0.65
CA CYS A 155 -9.93 0.64 -1.44
C CYS A 155 -10.32 0.62 -2.93
N LEU A 156 -11.09 -0.39 -3.37
CA LEU A 156 -11.61 -0.52 -4.72
C LEU A 156 -13.12 -0.21 -4.80
N ALA A 157 -13.79 0.03 -3.67
CA ALA A 157 -15.24 0.18 -3.59
C ALA A 157 -15.79 1.30 -4.48
N ASP A 158 -15.16 2.48 -4.48
CA ASP A 158 -15.61 3.63 -5.27
C ASP A 158 -15.52 3.35 -6.78
N LEU A 159 -14.41 2.76 -7.21
CA LEU A 159 -14.24 2.30 -8.59
C LEU A 159 -15.24 1.18 -8.93
N GLY A 160 -15.48 0.24 -8.02
CA GLY A 160 -16.49 -0.80 -8.15
C GLY A 160 -17.89 -0.26 -8.40
N ARG A 161 -18.30 0.76 -7.65
CA ARG A 161 -19.59 1.43 -7.85
C ARG A 161 -19.68 2.08 -9.23
N ALA A 162 -18.64 2.80 -9.67
CA ALA A 162 -18.63 3.44 -10.99
C ALA A 162 -18.57 2.45 -12.16
N LEU A 163 -17.95 1.28 -11.95
CA LEU A 163 -17.93 0.18 -12.92
C LEU A 163 -19.22 -0.64 -12.90
N GLY A 164 -20.07 -0.44 -11.90
CA GLY A 164 -21.31 -1.16 -11.72
C GLY A 164 -21.11 -2.58 -11.22
N ASN A 165 -20.10 -2.83 -10.37
CA ASN A 165 -19.88 -4.10 -9.68
C ASN A 165 -20.91 -4.35 -8.56
N TYR A 166 -22.19 -4.17 -8.86
CA TYR A 166 -23.28 -4.51 -7.93
C TYR A 166 -23.40 -6.02 -7.80
N ASP A 167 -23.71 -6.50 -6.59
CA ASP A 167 -23.87 -7.92 -6.27
C ASP A 167 -22.67 -8.79 -6.72
N ASN A 168 -21.47 -8.21 -6.70
CA ASN A 168 -20.21 -8.86 -7.12
C ASN A 168 -20.20 -9.40 -8.56
N ARG A 169 -21.01 -8.82 -9.46
CA ARG A 169 -21.17 -9.34 -10.83
C ARG A 169 -19.89 -9.32 -11.68
N LEU A 170 -18.99 -8.34 -11.43
CA LEU A 170 -17.71 -8.21 -12.14
C LEU A 170 -16.60 -8.93 -11.38
N TRP A 171 -16.50 -8.66 -10.08
CA TRP A 171 -15.61 -9.38 -9.16
C TRP A 171 -16.22 -9.47 -7.76
N ARG A 172 -15.81 -10.48 -7.02
CA ARG A 172 -16.07 -10.59 -5.58
C ARG A 172 -14.84 -10.13 -4.80
N MET A 173 -15.03 -9.19 -3.88
CA MET A 173 -13.98 -8.89 -2.90
C MET A 173 -13.97 -9.96 -1.81
N GLN A 174 -12.81 -10.55 -1.52
CA GLN A 174 -12.66 -11.54 -0.45
C GLN A 174 -11.34 -11.28 0.29
N ASN A 175 -11.40 -10.85 1.55
CA ASN A 175 -10.23 -10.54 2.38
C ASN A 175 -9.20 -9.63 1.68
N GLY A 176 -9.68 -8.62 0.95
CA GLY A 176 -8.86 -7.67 0.20
C GLY A 176 -8.40 -8.14 -1.19
N TYR A 177 -8.79 -9.35 -1.63
CA TYR A 177 -8.55 -9.86 -2.98
C TYR A 177 -9.75 -9.61 -3.89
N ALA A 178 -9.54 -8.88 -4.99
CA ALA A 178 -10.55 -8.68 -6.03
C ALA A 178 -10.59 -9.89 -6.98
N LEU A 179 -11.42 -10.89 -6.66
CA LEU A 179 -11.54 -12.14 -7.42
C LEU A 179 -12.55 -11.97 -8.56
N ALA A 180 -12.05 -11.64 -9.75
CA ALA A 180 -12.89 -11.37 -10.92
C ALA A 180 -13.39 -12.64 -11.62
N SER A 181 -14.61 -12.55 -12.17
CA SER A 181 -15.14 -13.56 -13.08
C SER A 181 -14.63 -13.33 -14.50
N ARG A 182 -14.62 -14.37 -15.34
CA ARG A 182 -14.28 -14.24 -16.77
C ARG A 182 -15.13 -13.20 -17.47
N ALA A 183 -16.46 -13.28 -17.30
CA ALA A 183 -17.40 -12.35 -17.91
C ALA A 183 -17.15 -10.90 -17.44
N GLY A 184 -16.86 -10.73 -16.15
CA GLY A 184 -16.49 -9.43 -15.59
C GLY A 184 -15.22 -8.87 -16.21
N LEU A 185 -14.18 -9.69 -16.38
CA LEU A 185 -12.94 -9.25 -17.03
C LEU A 185 -13.12 -8.91 -18.51
N GLU A 186 -13.92 -9.69 -19.24
CA GLU A 186 -14.23 -9.42 -20.65
C GLU A 186 -14.97 -8.08 -20.79
N GLU A 187 -15.97 -7.83 -19.95
CA GLU A 187 -16.72 -6.57 -19.92
C GLU A 187 -15.82 -5.38 -19.55
N LEU A 188 -15.00 -5.51 -18.50
CA LEU A 188 -14.06 -4.47 -18.10
C LEU A 188 -13.02 -4.19 -19.19
N SER A 189 -12.51 -5.24 -19.83
CA SER A 189 -11.54 -5.10 -20.93
C SER A 189 -12.14 -4.34 -22.11
N GLU A 190 -13.38 -4.64 -22.49
CA GLU A 190 -14.10 -3.92 -23.54
C GLU A 190 -14.38 -2.46 -23.14
N ARG A 191 -14.88 -2.24 -21.92
CA ARG A 191 -15.19 -0.89 -21.42
C ARG A 191 -13.94 -0.01 -21.40
N PHE A 192 -12.83 -0.49 -20.84
CA PHE A 192 -11.58 0.25 -20.82
C PHE A 192 -10.94 0.39 -22.20
N GLY A 193 -11.16 -0.57 -23.11
CA GLY A 193 -10.68 -0.50 -24.49
C GLY A 193 -11.39 0.54 -25.35
N LYS A 194 -12.63 0.91 -24.99
CA LYS A 194 -13.44 1.94 -25.67
C LYS A 194 -13.42 3.30 -24.96
N ALA A 195 -13.00 3.34 -23.71
CA ALA A 195 -12.96 4.55 -22.90
C ALA A 195 -11.99 5.59 -23.47
N SER A 196 -12.37 6.87 -23.40
CA SER A 196 -11.45 7.97 -23.71
C SER A 196 -10.35 8.11 -22.64
N SER A 197 -9.31 8.88 -22.94
CA SER A 197 -8.28 9.20 -21.95
C SER A 197 -8.87 9.88 -20.71
N GLU A 198 -9.83 10.79 -20.90
CA GLU A 198 -10.53 11.48 -19.82
C GLU A 198 -11.35 10.51 -18.97
N GLU A 199 -12.06 9.57 -19.58
CA GLU A 199 -12.81 8.54 -18.85
C GLU A 199 -11.88 7.63 -18.03
N LEU A 200 -10.74 7.23 -18.59
CA LEU A 200 -9.72 6.46 -17.86
C LEU A 200 -9.16 7.26 -16.68
N GLU A 201 -8.94 8.57 -16.82
CA GLU A 201 -8.55 9.45 -15.72
C GLU A 201 -9.62 9.52 -14.62
N LEU A 202 -10.90 9.60 -14.99
CA LEU A 202 -12.02 9.57 -14.04
C LEU A 202 -12.08 8.25 -13.27
N PHE A 203 -11.83 7.11 -13.92
CA PHE A 203 -11.76 5.83 -13.20
C PHE A 203 -10.54 5.75 -12.27
N LYS A 204 -9.37 6.26 -12.70
CA LYS A 204 -8.18 6.30 -11.84
C LYS A 204 -8.41 7.15 -10.58
N ASN A 205 -9.09 8.28 -10.72
CA ASN A 205 -9.45 9.18 -9.62
C ASN A 205 -10.18 8.48 -8.46
N LEU A 206 -10.93 7.42 -8.76
CA LEU A 206 -11.74 6.68 -7.78
C LEU A 206 -10.95 5.62 -7.00
N LEU A 207 -9.72 5.28 -7.41
CA LEU A 207 -8.92 4.34 -6.65
C LEU A 207 -8.51 4.97 -5.32
N ARG A 208 -8.72 4.26 -4.21
CA ARG A 208 -8.23 4.64 -2.90
C ARG A 208 -6.94 3.89 -2.55
N VAL A 209 -6.14 4.47 -1.67
CA VAL A 209 -4.98 3.83 -1.05
C VAL A 209 -5.04 4.06 0.45
N GLY A 210 -4.43 3.18 1.24
CA GLY A 210 -4.27 3.41 2.68
C GLY A 210 -3.01 4.19 2.95
N ILE A 211 -3.06 5.21 3.81
CA ILE A 211 -1.85 5.91 4.27
C ILE A 211 -1.82 5.88 5.79
N GLN A 212 -0.83 5.19 6.35
CA GLN A 212 -0.51 5.25 7.78
C GLN A 212 0.62 6.23 7.98
N TRP A 213 0.25 7.43 8.42
CA TRP A 213 1.15 8.54 8.65
C TRP A 213 1.81 8.46 10.02
N ASP A 214 3.09 8.84 10.09
CA ASP A 214 3.85 8.96 11.33
C ASP A 214 3.82 7.70 12.21
N THR A 215 3.83 6.50 11.63
CA THR A 215 3.88 5.26 12.42
C THR A 215 5.31 4.99 12.89
N GLN A 216 5.47 4.60 14.16
CA GLN A 216 6.77 4.24 14.71
C GLN A 216 7.31 2.97 14.06
N VAL A 217 8.63 2.96 13.82
CA VAL A 217 9.35 1.73 13.51
C VAL A 217 9.55 0.95 14.79
N THR A 218 8.90 -0.20 14.92
CA THR A 218 8.81 -0.97 16.18
C THR A 218 9.81 -2.12 16.29
N ILE A 219 10.65 -2.29 15.29
CA ILE A 219 11.73 -3.29 15.29
C ILE A 219 13.04 -2.68 15.78
N ARG A 220 13.96 -3.53 16.27
CA ARG A 220 15.34 -3.16 16.64
C ARG A 220 15.46 -1.97 17.61
N ASN A 221 14.45 -1.78 18.47
CA ASN A 221 14.37 -0.68 19.43
C ASN A 221 14.40 0.72 18.80
N CYS A 222 14.00 0.84 17.54
CA CYS A 222 13.85 2.13 16.86
C CYS A 222 12.74 2.97 17.51
N THR A 223 12.90 4.30 17.43
CA THR A 223 11.96 5.28 18.00
C THR A 223 11.48 6.31 16.98
N HIS A 224 12.12 6.37 15.80
CA HIS A 224 11.69 7.26 14.73
C HIS A 224 10.41 6.75 14.05
N THR A 225 9.75 7.65 13.35
CA THR A 225 8.53 7.38 12.59
C THR A 225 8.79 7.39 11.10
N VAL A 226 7.93 6.71 10.36
CA VAL A 226 7.89 6.70 8.90
C VAL A 226 6.43 6.77 8.45
N THR A 227 6.20 7.06 7.18
CA THR A 227 4.88 6.96 6.56
C THR A 227 4.83 5.72 5.67
N GLN A 228 3.75 4.95 5.76
CA GLN A 228 3.51 3.79 4.89
C GLN A 228 2.27 4.03 4.03
N VAL A 229 2.42 3.89 2.70
CA VAL A 229 1.32 3.93 1.74
C VAL A 229 1.05 2.53 1.24
N TYR A 230 -0.10 1.98 1.63
CA TYR A 230 -0.55 0.65 1.26
C TYR A 230 -1.35 0.71 -0.02
N CYS A 231 -0.74 0.15 -1.07
CA CYS A 231 -1.34 0.04 -2.37
C CYS A 231 -1.58 -1.44 -2.69
N SER A 232 -2.65 -1.72 -3.43
CA SER A 232 -2.93 -3.07 -3.95
C SER A 232 -2.81 -3.09 -5.47
N ALA A 233 -2.22 -4.15 -6.00
CA ALA A 233 -2.43 -4.54 -7.39
C ALA A 233 -3.63 -5.49 -7.49
N LEU A 234 -4.00 -5.89 -8.71
CA LEU A 234 -4.99 -6.96 -8.90
C LEU A 234 -4.33 -8.34 -8.71
N PRO A 235 -5.02 -9.31 -8.09
CA PRO A 235 -4.46 -10.63 -7.81
C PRO A 235 -4.57 -11.56 -9.04
N VAL A 236 -3.87 -11.23 -10.12
CA VAL A 236 -3.91 -11.94 -11.42
C VAL A 236 -3.59 -13.43 -11.28
N ALA A 237 -2.59 -13.80 -10.47
CA ALA A 237 -2.20 -15.19 -10.25
C ALA A 237 -3.19 -15.99 -9.37
N TYR A 238 -4.14 -15.34 -8.71
CA TYR A 238 -5.19 -15.98 -7.89
C TYR A 238 -6.45 -16.25 -8.72
N SER A 239 -6.31 -16.30 -10.05
CA SER A 239 -7.37 -16.58 -11.00
C SER A 239 -6.90 -17.61 -12.03
N GLU A 240 -7.82 -18.46 -12.48
CA GLU A 240 -7.62 -19.36 -13.61
C GLU A 240 -7.65 -18.63 -14.98
N HIS A 241 -7.96 -17.34 -15.00
CA HIS A 241 -8.15 -16.56 -16.21
C HIS A 241 -6.82 -16.02 -16.76
N PRO A 242 -6.63 -16.00 -18.09
CA PRO A 242 -5.36 -15.59 -18.69
C PRO A 242 -5.04 -14.12 -18.37
N PRO A 243 -3.77 -13.76 -18.07
CA PRO A 243 -3.36 -12.39 -17.74
C PRO A 243 -3.81 -11.33 -18.76
N LYS A 244 -3.94 -11.70 -20.03
CA LYS A 244 -4.40 -10.78 -21.08
C LYS A 244 -5.78 -10.17 -20.78
N LEU A 245 -6.69 -10.91 -20.14
CA LEU A 245 -8.02 -10.39 -19.76
C LEU A 245 -7.93 -9.34 -18.64
N TRP A 246 -6.94 -9.45 -17.77
CA TRP A 246 -6.69 -8.52 -16.68
C TRP A 246 -6.01 -7.22 -17.12
N ALA A 247 -5.35 -7.22 -18.28
CA ALA A 247 -4.36 -6.21 -18.64
C ALA A 247 -4.84 -4.75 -18.51
N ASN A 248 -6.04 -4.44 -19.01
CA ASN A 248 -6.57 -3.06 -18.95
C ASN A 248 -6.90 -2.66 -17.51
N PHE A 249 -7.54 -3.54 -16.75
CA PHE A 249 -7.89 -3.28 -15.36
C PHE A 249 -6.64 -3.16 -14.47
N ALA A 250 -5.69 -4.09 -14.63
CA ALA A 250 -4.44 -4.10 -13.89
C ALA A 250 -3.61 -2.84 -14.15
N LYS A 251 -3.49 -2.42 -15.41
CA LYS A 251 -2.80 -1.17 -15.75
C LYS A 251 -3.48 0.04 -15.12
N LEU A 252 -4.81 0.12 -15.15
CA LEU A 252 -5.54 1.24 -14.55
C LEU A 252 -5.26 1.34 -13.05
N VAL A 253 -5.38 0.22 -12.32
CA VAL A 253 -5.11 0.14 -10.88
C VAL A 253 -3.64 0.47 -10.57
N LEU A 254 -2.69 -0.10 -11.30
CA LEU A 254 -1.25 0.17 -11.10
C LEU A 254 -0.91 1.64 -11.35
N ASN A 255 -1.41 2.24 -12.44
CA ASN A 255 -1.19 3.66 -12.73
C ASN A 255 -1.69 4.54 -11.59
N ALA A 256 -2.91 4.29 -11.11
CA ALA A 256 -3.48 5.08 -10.02
C ALA A 256 -2.74 4.86 -8.69
N ALA A 257 -2.31 3.63 -8.39
CA ALA A 257 -1.58 3.30 -7.16
C ALA A 257 -0.21 3.97 -7.08
N TYR A 258 0.59 3.92 -8.16
CA TYR A 258 1.89 4.60 -8.20
C TYR A 258 1.75 6.12 -8.15
N GLU A 259 0.74 6.65 -8.83
CA GLU A 259 0.45 8.08 -8.78
C GLU A 259 0.05 8.53 -7.37
N ALA A 260 -0.83 7.78 -6.70
CA ALA A 260 -1.25 8.06 -5.33
C ALA A 260 -0.06 8.01 -4.36
N THR A 261 0.86 7.06 -4.54
CA THR A 261 2.10 7.00 -3.76
C THR A 261 2.96 8.26 -3.92
N LEU A 262 3.15 8.77 -5.15
CA LEU A 262 3.93 9.98 -5.36
C LEU A 262 3.22 11.23 -4.83
N CYS A 263 1.89 11.32 -4.94
CA CYS A 263 1.15 12.39 -4.28
C CYS A 263 1.33 12.36 -2.76
N ALA A 264 1.17 11.18 -2.15
CA ALA A 264 1.39 11.00 -0.72
C ALA A 264 2.82 11.36 -0.32
N ALA A 265 3.82 11.05 -1.15
CA ALA A 265 5.22 11.40 -0.92
C ALA A 265 5.46 12.92 -0.95
N ILE A 266 4.83 13.65 -1.87
CA ILE A 266 4.90 15.11 -1.92
C ILE A 266 4.33 15.70 -0.62
N LEU A 267 3.14 15.24 -0.22
CA LEU A 267 2.49 15.69 1.02
C LEU A 267 3.32 15.32 2.26
N ASN A 268 3.95 14.14 2.26
CA ASN A 268 4.85 13.72 3.31
C ASN A 268 6.10 14.60 3.38
N PHE A 269 6.71 14.91 2.24
CA PHE A 269 7.89 15.75 2.17
C PHE A 269 7.63 17.16 2.72
N GLU A 270 6.48 17.77 2.39
CA GLU A 270 6.10 19.06 2.97
C GLU A 270 6.03 19.01 4.51
N ASN A 271 5.52 17.91 5.08
CA ASN A 271 5.35 17.75 6.52
C ASN A 271 6.63 17.38 7.27
N THR A 272 7.47 16.51 6.68
CA THR A 272 8.63 15.91 7.38
C THR A 272 9.96 16.50 6.93
N GLN A 273 9.98 17.22 5.81
CA GLN A 273 11.18 17.67 5.10
C GLN A 273 12.08 16.51 4.64
N ASN A 274 11.59 15.27 4.69
CA ASN A 274 12.25 14.11 4.14
C ASN A 274 11.64 13.76 2.78
N LYS A 275 12.46 13.90 1.73
CA LYS A 275 12.06 13.67 0.34
C LYS A 275 12.20 12.23 -0.13
N THR A 276 12.70 11.33 0.70
CA THR A 276 12.97 9.95 0.31
C THR A 276 11.69 9.13 0.22
N VAL A 277 11.55 8.41 -0.89
CA VAL A 277 10.42 7.53 -1.20
C VAL A 277 10.94 6.16 -1.59
N PHE A 278 10.58 5.13 -0.84
CA PHE A 278 10.90 3.75 -1.20
C PHE A 278 9.76 3.16 -2.02
N LEU A 279 10.04 2.84 -3.29
CA LEU A 279 9.08 2.20 -4.20
C LEU A 279 9.36 0.72 -4.33
N THR A 280 8.29 -0.08 -4.38
CA THR A 280 8.35 -1.50 -4.69
C THR A 280 7.67 -1.80 -6.02
N ARG A 281 7.90 -3.00 -6.55
CA ARG A 281 7.23 -3.49 -7.77
C ARG A 281 5.90 -4.13 -7.40
N LEU A 282 4.88 -3.30 -7.25
CA LEU A 282 3.55 -3.66 -6.78
C LEU A 282 2.95 -4.77 -7.63
N GLY A 283 2.59 -5.88 -6.98
CA GLY A 283 1.95 -7.03 -7.62
C GLY A 283 2.84 -7.88 -8.54
N GLY A 284 4.13 -7.59 -8.66
CA GLY A 284 5.07 -8.35 -9.51
C GLY A 284 5.60 -9.66 -8.91
N GLY A 285 5.14 -10.01 -7.69
CA GLY A 285 5.42 -11.27 -7.00
C GLY A 285 4.18 -12.17 -6.98
N ALA A 286 3.64 -12.44 -5.78
CA ALA A 286 2.50 -13.33 -5.57
C ALA A 286 1.27 -13.00 -6.43
N PHE A 287 0.98 -11.72 -6.67
CA PHE A 287 -0.19 -11.31 -7.46
C PHE A 287 -0.01 -11.49 -8.99
N GLY A 288 1.20 -11.78 -9.48
CA GLY A 288 1.43 -12.16 -10.89
C GLY A 288 1.16 -11.09 -11.95
N ASN A 289 1.27 -9.80 -11.60
CA ASN A 289 1.15 -8.73 -12.59
C ASN A 289 2.36 -8.72 -13.52
N ALA A 290 2.13 -8.50 -14.82
CA ALA A 290 3.22 -8.49 -15.79
C ALA A 290 4.17 -7.30 -15.54
N SER A 291 5.49 -7.56 -15.58
CA SER A 291 6.52 -6.53 -15.34
C SER A 291 6.32 -5.29 -16.18
N ALA A 292 5.97 -5.44 -17.46
CA ALA A 292 5.75 -4.30 -18.35
C ALA A 292 4.58 -3.40 -17.92
N TRP A 293 3.56 -3.92 -17.23
CA TRP A 293 2.46 -3.08 -16.73
C TRP A 293 2.92 -2.24 -15.54
N ILE A 294 3.69 -2.85 -14.65
CA ILE A 294 4.30 -2.21 -13.48
C ILE A 294 5.29 -1.14 -13.93
N ASP A 295 6.22 -1.48 -14.84
CA ASP A 295 7.24 -0.57 -15.34
C ASP A 295 6.63 0.69 -15.94
N ASN A 296 5.64 0.52 -16.82
CA ASN A 296 4.97 1.65 -17.46
C ASN A 296 4.23 2.52 -16.43
N ALA A 297 3.56 1.92 -15.44
CA ALA A 297 2.86 2.67 -14.40
C ALA A 297 3.82 3.52 -13.54
N ILE A 298 4.97 2.95 -13.17
CA ILE A 298 6.04 3.68 -12.45
C ILE A 298 6.54 4.84 -13.29
N ILE A 299 6.93 4.59 -14.54
CA ILE A 299 7.48 5.61 -15.45
C ILE A 299 6.49 6.76 -15.65
N GLN A 300 5.21 6.45 -15.88
CA GLN A 300 4.17 7.48 -16.06
C GLN A 300 3.99 8.35 -14.81
N ALA A 301 3.95 7.73 -13.62
CA ALA A 301 3.84 8.47 -12.37
C ALA A 301 5.06 9.36 -12.12
N LEU A 302 6.28 8.83 -12.29
CA LEU A 302 7.52 9.58 -12.12
C LEU A 302 7.61 10.77 -13.10
N TYR A 303 7.25 10.58 -14.38
CA TYR A 303 7.23 11.68 -15.33
C TYR A 303 6.20 12.74 -14.97
N LYS A 304 5.03 12.36 -14.46
CA LYS A 304 3.98 13.30 -14.07
C LYS A 304 4.43 14.25 -12.94
N TYR A 305 5.20 13.74 -11.99
CA TYR A 305 5.71 14.49 -10.85
C TYR A 305 7.22 14.81 -10.92
N ARG A 306 7.84 14.73 -12.10
CA ARG A 306 9.30 14.91 -12.29
C ARG A 306 9.87 16.22 -11.76
N HIS A 307 9.05 17.26 -11.66
CA HIS A 307 9.44 18.59 -11.18
C HIS A 307 9.40 18.73 -9.65
N TRP A 308 9.07 17.65 -8.93
CA TRP A 308 9.19 17.58 -7.48
C TRP A 308 10.56 17.04 -7.10
N ASP A 309 11.19 17.62 -6.07
CA ASP A 309 12.48 17.17 -5.53
C ASP A 309 12.32 15.93 -4.65
N LEU A 310 11.79 14.83 -5.20
CA LEU A 310 11.69 13.54 -4.49
C LEU A 310 12.92 12.67 -4.77
N ASP A 311 13.43 12.00 -3.74
CA ASP A 311 14.47 10.97 -3.85
C ASP A 311 13.82 9.58 -3.87
N VAL A 312 13.55 9.07 -5.07
CA VAL A 312 12.91 7.78 -5.28
C VAL A 312 13.93 6.65 -5.28
N ARG A 313 13.77 5.72 -4.33
CA ARG A 313 14.61 4.54 -4.15
C ARG A 313 13.81 3.29 -4.47
N MET A 314 14.11 2.68 -5.61
CA MET A 314 13.53 1.42 -6.06
C MET A 314 14.11 0.27 -5.23
N VAL A 315 13.27 -0.40 -4.43
CA VAL A 315 13.72 -1.47 -3.52
C VAL A 315 13.75 -2.82 -4.22
N SER A 316 14.94 -3.39 -4.31
CA SER A 316 15.19 -4.77 -4.76
C SER A 316 15.80 -5.56 -3.60
N LEU A 317 15.35 -6.80 -3.36
CA LEU A 317 15.77 -7.55 -2.16
C LEU A 317 17.12 -8.26 -2.34
N TRP A 318 17.28 -9.02 -3.43
CA TRP A 318 18.41 -9.95 -3.60
C TRP A 318 19.37 -9.53 -4.72
N GLU A 319 18.81 -9.12 -5.86
CA GLU A 319 19.58 -8.79 -7.05
C GLU A 319 18.94 -7.61 -7.77
N SER A 320 19.79 -6.85 -8.46
CA SER A 320 19.32 -5.81 -9.38
C SER A 320 18.57 -6.47 -10.52
N ARG A 321 17.45 -5.86 -10.91
CA ARG A 321 16.67 -6.33 -12.05
C ARG A 321 16.95 -5.44 -13.25
N PRO A 322 17.22 -5.99 -14.45
CA PRO A 322 17.39 -5.19 -15.66
C PRO A 322 16.23 -4.22 -15.92
N ALA A 323 15.00 -4.59 -15.52
CA ALA A 323 13.84 -3.70 -15.63
C ALA A 323 13.90 -2.51 -14.66
N THR A 324 14.38 -2.70 -13.43
CA THR A 324 14.59 -1.60 -12.47
C THR A 324 15.70 -0.68 -12.97
N GLN A 325 16.82 -1.24 -13.44
CA GLN A 325 17.92 -0.44 -13.95
C GLN A 325 17.52 0.42 -15.16
N LYS A 326 16.68 -0.10 -16.07
CA LYS A 326 16.13 0.69 -17.19
C LYS A 326 15.34 1.92 -16.73
N ILE A 327 14.60 1.80 -15.62
CA ILE A 327 13.86 2.94 -15.04
C ILE A 327 14.87 3.94 -14.45
N VAL A 328 15.86 3.46 -13.69
CA VAL A 328 16.91 4.31 -13.12
C VAL A 328 17.65 5.09 -14.22
N ASP A 329 18.08 4.41 -15.29
CA ASP A 329 18.81 5.02 -16.41
C ASP A 329 17.97 6.09 -17.14
N LEU A 330 16.64 5.90 -17.22
CA LEU A 330 15.72 6.85 -17.84
C LEU A 330 15.68 8.19 -17.11
N PHE A 331 15.93 8.19 -15.79
CA PHE A 331 15.89 9.38 -14.93
C PHE A 331 17.29 9.86 -14.52
N ALA A 332 18.37 9.21 -14.96
CA ALA A 332 19.74 9.66 -14.69
C ALA A 332 20.12 10.98 -15.38
N ASN A 333 19.37 11.40 -16.42
CA ASN A 333 19.65 12.58 -17.25
C ASN A 333 18.48 13.57 -17.34
N VAL A 334 17.45 13.42 -16.50
CA VAL A 334 16.25 14.28 -16.50
C VAL A 334 16.46 15.40 -15.50
#